data_AF-A0A1I0K0L9-F1
#
_entry.id   AF-A0A1I0K0L9-F1
#
_cell.length_a   1.000
_cell.length_b   1.000
_cell.length_c   1.000
_cell.angle_alpha   90.00
_cell.angle_beta   90.00
_cell.angle_gamma   90.00
#
_symmetry.space_group_name_H-M   'P 1'
#
loop_
_entity.id
_entity.type
_entity.pdbx_description
1 polymer ?
#
loop_
_entity_poly.entity_id
_entity_poly.type
_entity_poly.pdbx_seq_one_letter_code
_entity_poly.pdbx_strand_id
1 'polypeptide(L)'
;MMKAKLNIIKGLGILAIVVAAFTSNAQQDPMFTQYMFNTQTINPAYAGTWESVGFMALGRHQWTGWDGAPTTYTFSIQAPLKNERVALGLNVLNDKTGLEKRFYVFADYSYLVPVSEKTNLRLGLKGGFTNYSNNLAAYTILDPGDPNFAGEIKNAFKPNFGVGAFLYSKRAYVGLSVPKLVSTTFENDMESFSVDGELRHYFLIAGAVFDMGENVKFKPTMFTKASFTSETGTPLQFDLTGNFLIKEKFWLGAMYRTGSSYGFIAQWIFDQKLRVGYAIDFTTNNMKHYSNGTHEVMISYELRFKKEEVVSPRYF
;
A
#
# COMPACT_ATOMS: atom_id res chain seq x y z
N MET A 1 33.10 39.84 -6.87
CA MET A 1 32.37 38.62 -6.43
C MET A 1 31.88 38.82 -4.99
N MET A 2 30.61 39.18 -4.81
CA MET A 2 30.02 39.41 -3.48
C MET A 2 29.42 38.09 -2.98
N LYS A 3 30.02 37.47 -1.96
CA LYS A 3 29.47 36.27 -1.33
C LYS A 3 28.36 36.68 -0.36
N ALA A 4 27.10 36.46 -0.73
CA ALA A 4 25.98 36.60 0.19
C ALA A 4 26.11 35.56 1.31
N LYS A 5 26.36 36.00 2.55
CA LYS A 5 26.31 35.13 3.74
C LYS A 5 24.84 34.91 4.10
N LEU A 6 24.31 33.74 3.78
CA LEU A 6 22.97 33.34 4.19
C LEU A 6 22.96 33.18 5.72
N ASN A 7 22.18 34.02 6.41
CA ASN A 7 22.11 34.04 7.85
C ASN A 7 21.28 32.83 8.32
N ILE A 8 21.92 31.85 8.99
CA ILE A 8 21.34 30.53 9.32
C ILE A 8 19.98 30.65 10.04
N ILE A 9 19.81 31.68 10.88
CA ILE A 9 18.56 31.94 11.62
C ILE A 9 17.43 32.42 10.69
N LYS A 10 17.75 33.23 9.67
CA LYS A 10 16.78 33.64 8.63
C LYS A 10 16.46 32.49 7.68
N GLY A 11 17.45 31.62 7.40
CA GLY A 11 17.24 30.38 6.66
C GLY A 11 16.31 29.40 7.39
N LEU A 12 16.47 29.25 8.70
CA LEU A 12 15.59 28.45 9.57
C LEU A 12 14.18 29.05 9.68
N GLY A 13 14.05 30.38 9.73
CA GLY A 13 12.75 31.06 9.72
C GLY A 13 11.99 30.86 8.40
N ILE A 14 12.69 30.93 7.26
CA ILE A 14 12.10 30.65 5.94
C ILE A 14 11.75 29.15 5.81
N LEU A 15 12.60 28.25 6.31
CA LEU A 15 12.32 26.81 6.35
C LEU A 15 11.10 26.48 7.23
N ALA A 16 10.95 27.14 8.37
CA ALA A 16 9.81 26.98 9.27
C ALA A 16 8.49 27.53 8.67
N ILE A 17 8.56 28.60 7.89
CA ILE A 17 7.40 29.17 7.19
C ILE A 17 7.00 28.33 5.97
N VAL A 18 7.95 27.69 5.28
CA VAL A 18 7.66 26.73 4.19
C VAL A 18 7.06 25.41 4.74
N VAL A 19 7.40 25.01 5.97
CA VAL A 19 6.79 23.84 6.63
C VAL A 19 5.37 24.11 7.15
N ALA A 20 5.00 25.38 7.38
CA ALA A 20 3.71 25.76 7.93
C ALA A 20 2.58 25.93 6.89
N ALA A 21 2.86 25.79 5.60
CA ALA A 21 1.91 26.04 4.51
C ALA A 21 1.47 24.77 3.77
N PHE A 22 1.11 23.71 4.50
CA PHE A 22 0.48 22.53 3.89
C PHE A 22 -0.99 22.44 4.28
N THR A 23 -1.84 23.19 3.57
CA THR A 23 -3.25 22.81 3.45
C THR A 23 -3.33 21.72 2.38
N SER A 24 -3.54 20.48 2.81
CA SER A 24 -3.64 19.30 1.95
C SER A 24 -5.10 18.88 1.86
N ASN A 25 -5.72 19.10 0.70
CA ASN A 25 -6.86 18.30 0.24
C ASN A 25 -6.33 17.42 -0.89
N ALA A 26 -6.22 16.12 -0.62
CA ALA A 26 -5.78 15.13 -1.58
C ALA A 26 -6.37 13.78 -1.15
N GLN A 27 -7.23 13.20 -1.96
CA GLN A 27 -7.70 11.83 -1.75
C GLN A 27 -6.50 10.88 -1.87
N GLN A 28 -6.23 10.14 -0.79
CA GLN A 28 -5.12 9.20 -0.72
C GLN A 28 -5.63 7.77 -0.85
N ASP A 29 -4.87 6.93 -1.55
CA ASP A 29 -5.09 5.48 -1.49
C ASP A 29 -4.91 4.97 -0.04
N PRO A 30 -5.70 3.97 0.40
CA PRO A 30 -5.53 3.33 1.68
C PRO A 30 -4.09 2.85 1.87
N MET A 31 -3.58 3.04 3.09
CA MET A 31 -2.22 2.65 3.44
C MET A 31 -2.25 1.70 4.62
N PHE A 32 -1.45 0.64 4.52
CA PHE A 32 -1.46 -0.45 5.48
C PHE A 32 -0.28 -0.36 6.44
N THR A 33 -0.53 -0.61 7.72
CA THR A 33 0.52 -0.78 8.75
C THR A 33 1.37 -2.01 8.42
N GLN A 34 0.70 -3.08 7.99
CA GLN A 34 1.31 -4.36 7.65
C GLN A 34 1.60 -4.52 6.14
N TYR A 35 1.94 -3.42 5.45
CA TYR A 35 2.16 -3.44 3.98
C TYR A 35 3.19 -4.50 3.55
N MET A 36 4.21 -4.78 4.38
CA MET A 36 5.29 -5.72 4.07
C MET A 36 4.83 -7.18 3.98
N PHE A 37 3.63 -7.47 4.49
CA PHE A 37 3.00 -8.77 4.36
C PHE A 37 2.05 -8.80 3.15
N ASN A 38 1.51 -7.66 2.69
CA ASN A 38 0.64 -7.54 1.50
C ASN A 38 1.23 -6.69 0.35
N THR A 39 2.51 -6.87 0.04
CA THR A 39 3.24 -6.01 -0.90
C THR A 39 2.65 -5.99 -2.33
N GLN A 40 1.91 -7.03 -2.73
CA GLN A 40 1.28 -7.14 -4.06
C GLN A 40 0.34 -5.97 -4.38
N THR A 41 -0.37 -5.46 -3.37
CA THR A 41 -1.28 -4.32 -3.52
C THR A 41 -0.58 -3.08 -4.04
N ILE A 42 0.64 -2.82 -3.55
CA ILE A 42 1.43 -1.62 -3.86
C ILE A 42 2.50 -1.86 -4.93
N ASN A 43 2.85 -3.11 -5.26
CA ASN A 43 3.84 -3.43 -6.28
C ASN A 43 3.45 -4.73 -7.04
N PRO A 44 3.02 -4.64 -8.31
CA PRO A 44 2.62 -5.81 -9.08
C PRO A 44 3.78 -6.80 -9.31
N ALA A 45 5.03 -6.36 -9.28
CA ALA A 45 6.19 -7.23 -9.45
C ALA A 45 6.40 -8.19 -8.28
N TYR A 46 5.78 -7.93 -7.11
CA TYR A 46 5.87 -8.82 -5.96
C TYR A 46 5.13 -10.16 -6.16
N ALA A 47 4.16 -10.22 -7.08
CA ALA A 47 3.44 -11.45 -7.37
C ALA A 47 4.40 -12.59 -7.76
N GLY A 48 4.23 -13.76 -7.15
CA GLY A 48 5.06 -14.95 -7.37
C GLY A 48 6.30 -15.05 -6.50
N THR A 49 6.56 -14.10 -5.59
CA THR A 49 7.69 -14.18 -4.64
C THR A 49 7.50 -15.22 -3.53
N TRP A 50 6.27 -15.70 -3.32
CA TRP A 50 5.96 -16.76 -2.36
C TRP A 50 6.26 -18.17 -2.88
N GLU A 51 6.60 -18.30 -4.18
CA GLU A 51 6.87 -19.58 -4.86
C GLU A 51 5.75 -20.64 -4.66
N SER A 52 4.55 -20.18 -4.34
CA SER A 52 3.37 -20.97 -4.02
C SER A 52 2.12 -20.15 -4.30
N VAL A 53 0.96 -20.80 -4.32
CA VAL A 53 -0.31 -20.07 -4.42
C VAL A 53 -0.60 -19.45 -3.06
N GLY A 54 -0.61 -18.12 -3.01
CA GLY A 54 -0.84 -17.34 -1.81
C GLY A 54 -2.20 -16.69 -1.82
N PHE A 55 -2.91 -16.77 -0.70
CA PHE A 55 -4.14 -16.03 -0.44
C PHE A 55 -3.89 -15.07 0.72
N MET A 56 -4.46 -13.87 0.67
CA MET A 56 -4.41 -12.93 1.77
C MET A 56 -5.72 -12.15 1.86
N ALA A 57 -6.20 -11.98 3.07
CA ALA A 57 -7.29 -11.09 3.42
C ALA A 57 -6.80 -10.12 4.50
N LEU A 58 -7.17 -8.85 4.38
CA LEU A 58 -6.89 -7.84 5.38
C LEU A 58 -8.11 -6.95 5.57
N GLY A 59 -8.49 -6.72 6.82
CA GLY A 59 -9.47 -5.71 7.21
C GLY A 59 -8.78 -4.62 8.01
N ARG A 60 -8.99 -3.37 7.62
CA ARG A 60 -8.48 -2.17 8.30
C ARG A 60 -9.65 -1.30 8.69
N HIS A 61 -9.68 -0.89 9.95
CA HIS A 61 -10.60 0.13 10.46
C HIS A 61 -9.77 1.27 11.04
N GLN A 62 -9.73 2.38 10.33
CA GLN A 62 -8.96 3.55 10.69
C GLN A 62 -9.80 4.48 11.57
N TRP A 63 -9.16 5.12 12.55
CA TRP A 63 -9.79 6.07 13.47
C TRP A 63 -11.05 5.55 14.14
N THR A 64 -10.95 4.34 14.69
CA THR A 64 -12.08 3.69 15.36
C THR A 64 -12.67 4.58 16.45
N GLY A 65 -13.99 4.68 16.49
CA GLY A 65 -14.72 5.56 17.39
C GLY A 65 -15.29 6.81 16.72
N TRP A 66 -14.91 7.10 15.47
CA TRP A 66 -15.48 8.17 14.66
C TRP A 66 -16.54 7.62 13.70
N ASP A 67 -17.72 8.23 13.66
CA ASP A 67 -18.72 7.94 12.62
C ASP A 67 -18.22 8.30 11.23
N GLY A 68 -18.48 7.42 10.25
CA GLY A 68 -17.96 7.54 8.89
C GLY A 68 -16.46 7.27 8.74
N ALA A 69 -15.79 6.72 9.76
CA ALA A 69 -14.35 6.47 9.68
C ALA A 69 -13.95 5.48 8.56
N PRO A 70 -12.74 5.62 7.97
CA PRO A 70 -12.33 4.78 6.86
C PRO A 70 -12.28 3.30 7.22
N THR A 71 -12.92 2.48 6.39
CA THR A 71 -12.88 1.01 6.47
C THR A 71 -12.43 0.44 5.13
N THR A 72 -11.40 -0.39 5.17
CA THR A 72 -10.81 -0.98 3.97
C THR A 72 -10.72 -2.49 4.13
N TYR A 73 -11.26 -3.22 3.17
CA TYR A 73 -11.09 -4.66 3.05
C TYR A 73 -10.29 -4.97 1.79
N THR A 74 -9.27 -5.80 1.94
CA THR A 74 -8.44 -6.26 0.83
C THR A 74 -8.46 -7.77 0.79
N PHE A 75 -8.60 -8.31 -0.41
CA PHE A 75 -8.36 -9.70 -0.71
C PHE A 75 -7.38 -9.79 -1.88
N SER A 76 -6.30 -10.56 -1.71
CA SER A 76 -5.32 -10.77 -2.76
C SER A 76 -5.01 -12.26 -2.94
N ILE A 77 -4.79 -12.64 -4.19
CA ILE A 77 -4.31 -13.96 -4.61
C ILE A 77 -3.08 -13.75 -5.47
N GLN A 78 -2.09 -14.62 -5.33
CA GLN A 78 -0.99 -14.74 -6.27
C GLN A 78 -0.67 -16.20 -6.53
N ALA A 79 -0.26 -16.50 -7.77
CA ALA A 79 0.10 -17.84 -8.20
C ALA A 79 1.26 -17.77 -9.19
N PRO A 80 2.42 -18.39 -8.90
CA PRO A 80 3.40 -18.68 -9.93
C PRO A 80 2.84 -19.72 -10.92
N LEU A 81 3.12 -19.54 -12.21
CA LEU A 81 2.77 -20.49 -13.26
C LEU A 81 3.83 -21.59 -13.38
N LYS A 82 3.53 -22.64 -14.15
CA LYS A 82 4.40 -23.82 -14.34
C LYS A 82 5.82 -23.48 -14.84
N ASN A 83 5.98 -22.41 -15.60
CA ASN A 83 7.29 -22.01 -16.12
C ASN A 83 8.17 -21.27 -15.07
N GLU A 84 7.66 -21.08 -13.84
CA GLU A 84 8.24 -20.39 -12.67
C GLU A 84 8.66 -18.92 -12.90
N ARG A 85 8.80 -18.52 -14.16
CA ARG A 85 9.14 -17.16 -14.58
C ARG A 85 7.95 -16.23 -14.55
N VAL A 86 6.76 -16.75 -14.83
CA VAL A 86 5.53 -15.96 -14.83
C VAL A 86 4.77 -16.21 -13.54
N ALA A 87 4.24 -15.15 -12.95
CA ALA A 87 3.24 -15.23 -11.90
C ALA A 87 2.08 -14.30 -12.20
N LEU A 88 0.88 -14.74 -11.82
CA LEU A 88 -0.33 -13.95 -11.90
C LEU A 88 -0.77 -13.57 -10.49
N GLY A 89 -1.43 -12.43 -10.38
CA GLY A 89 -2.03 -11.97 -9.15
C GLY A 89 -3.40 -11.33 -9.39
N LEU A 90 -4.23 -11.32 -8.35
CA LEU A 90 -5.50 -10.61 -8.30
C LEU A 90 -5.56 -9.86 -6.97
N ASN A 91 -6.00 -8.61 -7.00
CA ASN A 91 -6.32 -7.83 -5.81
C ASN A 91 -7.73 -7.28 -5.96
N VAL A 92 -8.55 -7.51 -4.94
CA VAL A 92 -9.88 -6.95 -4.79
C VAL A 92 -9.87 -6.11 -3.52
N LEU A 93 -10.21 -4.83 -3.63
CA LEU A 93 -10.26 -3.94 -2.48
C LEU A 93 -11.62 -3.25 -2.43
N ASN A 94 -12.16 -3.11 -1.23
CA ASN A 94 -13.35 -2.32 -0.98
C ASN A 94 -13.03 -1.31 0.12
N ASP A 95 -12.97 -0.05 -0.25
CA ASP A 95 -12.71 1.07 0.64
C ASP A 95 -13.96 1.93 0.81
N LYS A 96 -14.26 2.29 2.05
CA LYS A 96 -15.36 3.20 2.39
C LYS A 96 -14.84 4.25 3.34
N THR A 97 -14.95 5.52 2.95
CA THR A 97 -14.58 6.69 3.75
C THR A 97 -15.77 7.64 3.76
N GLY A 98 -16.44 7.79 4.90
CA GLY A 98 -17.70 8.53 4.99
C GLY A 98 -18.78 7.95 4.06
N LEU A 99 -19.27 8.79 3.15
CA LEU A 99 -20.26 8.44 2.12
C LEU A 99 -19.62 7.95 0.81
N GLU A 100 -18.30 8.10 0.68
CA GLU A 100 -17.54 7.65 -0.48
C GLU A 100 -17.29 6.15 -0.40
N LYS A 101 -17.46 5.46 -1.54
CA LYS A 101 -17.13 4.04 -1.69
C LYS A 101 -16.30 3.83 -2.94
N ARG A 102 -15.27 3.01 -2.81
CA ARG A 102 -14.37 2.61 -3.89
C ARG A 102 -14.22 1.11 -3.90
N PHE A 103 -14.52 0.52 -5.04
CA PHE A 103 -14.30 -0.89 -5.28
C PHE A 103 -13.25 -1.08 -6.36
N TYR A 104 -12.24 -1.87 -6.06
CA TYR A 104 -11.06 -2.07 -6.88
C TYR A 104 -10.98 -3.51 -7.31
N VAL A 105 -10.69 -3.75 -8.59
CA VAL A 105 -10.31 -5.07 -9.09
C VAL A 105 -9.10 -4.90 -10.00
N PHE A 106 -7.96 -5.47 -9.58
CA PHE A 106 -6.71 -5.40 -10.33
C PHE A 106 -6.08 -6.76 -10.49
N ALA A 107 -5.73 -7.10 -11.72
CA ALA A 107 -4.89 -8.24 -12.05
C ALA A 107 -3.42 -7.80 -12.16
N ASP A 108 -2.52 -8.67 -11.71
CA ASP A 108 -1.07 -8.51 -11.80
C ASP A 108 -0.48 -9.57 -12.72
N TYR A 109 0.46 -9.15 -13.55
CA TYR A 109 1.33 -10.03 -14.31
C TYR A 109 2.77 -9.73 -13.89
N SER A 110 3.50 -10.73 -13.40
CA SER A 110 4.88 -10.58 -12.93
C SER A 110 5.79 -11.55 -13.69
N TYR A 111 6.87 -11.02 -14.26
CA TYR A 111 7.89 -11.78 -14.98
C TYR A 111 9.24 -11.72 -14.28
N LEU A 112 9.82 -12.88 -14.02
CA LEU A 112 11.12 -13.08 -13.38
C LEU A 112 12.25 -13.05 -14.42
N VAL A 113 13.19 -12.14 -14.19
CA VAL A 113 14.49 -12.02 -14.85
C VAL A 113 15.57 -12.38 -13.83
N PRO A 114 16.20 -13.56 -13.93
CA PRO A 114 17.37 -13.90 -13.12
C PRO A 114 18.51 -12.94 -13.48
N VAL A 115 18.97 -12.14 -12.52
CA VAL A 115 20.08 -11.18 -12.71
C VAL A 115 21.42 -11.85 -12.41
N SER A 116 21.43 -12.72 -11.39
CA SER A 116 22.56 -13.58 -11.03
C SER A 116 22.04 -14.85 -10.33
N GLU A 117 22.94 -15.77 -9.96
CA GLU A 117 22.57 -16.97 -9.18
C GLU A 117 21.92 -16.66 -7.82
N LYS A 118 22.11 -15.44 -7.29
CA LYS A 118 21.65 -15.04 -5.95
C LYS A 118 20.64 -13.91 -5.98
N THR A 119 20.41 -13.31 -7.14
CA THR A 119 19.61 -12.09 -7.29
C THR A 119 18.64 -12.22 -8.44
N ASN A 120 17.38 -11.92 -8.15
CA ASN A 120 16.25 -12.01 -9.05
C ASN A 120 15.61 -10.63 -9.19
N LEU A 121 15.27 -10.26 -10.42
CA LEU A 121 14.45 -9.09 -10.72
C LEU A 121 13.09 -9.55 -11.22
N ARG A 122 12.01 -9.11 -10.58
CA ARG A 122 10.67 -9.24 -11.15
C ARG A 122 10.23 -7.91 -11.75
N LEU A 123 9.63 -7.97 -12.92
CA LEU A 123 8.95 -6.84 -13.57
C LEU A 123 7.46 -7.13 -13.58
N GLY A 124 6.66 -6.15 -13.16
CA GLY A 124 5.24 -6.29 -12.93
C GLY A 124 4.44 -5.33 -13.78
N LEU A 125 3.35 -5.82 -14.36
CA LEU A 125 2.27 -5.04 -14.95
C LEU A 125 1.02 -5.23 -14.09
N LYS A 126 0.26 -4.15 -13.90
CA LYS A 126 -1.03 -4.14 -13.22
C LYS A 126 -2.08 -3.63 -14.19
N GLY A 127 -3.24 -4.23 -14.23
CA GLY A 127 -4.36 -3.78 -15.05
C GLY A 127 -5.68 -4.08 -14.35
N GLY A 128 -6.63 -3.16 -14.42
CA GLY A 128 -7.90 -3.32 -13.74
C GLY A 128 -8.74 -2.06 -13.76
N PHE A 129 -9.62 -1.93 -12.78
CA PHE A 129 -10.50 -0.79 -12.66
C PHE A 129 -10.80 -0.43 -11.22
N THR A 130 -11.16 0.84 -11.05
CA THR A 130 -11.78 1.39 -9.85
C THR A 130 -13.23 1.69 -10.20
N ASN A 131 -14.17 1.25 -9.38
CA ASN A 131 -15.56 1.69 -9.41
C ASN A 131 -15.78 2.62 -8.22
N TYR A 132 -16.18 3.86 -8.50
CA TYR A 132 -16.43 4.89 -7.49
C TYR A 132 -17.92 5.22 -7.38
N SER A 133 -18.39 5.39 -6.15
CA SER A 133 -19.71 5.94 -5.88
C SER A 133 -19.69 6.89 -4.70
N ASN A 134 -20.47 7.96 -4.77
CA ASN A 134 -20.63 8.93 -3.69
C ASN A 134 -22.06 9.50 -3.68
N ASN A 135 -22.75 9.35 -2.54
CA ASN A 135 -24.09 9.91 -2.35
C ASN A 135 -24.00 11.34 -1.82
N LEU A 136 -23.95 12.29 -2.75
CA LEU A 136 -23.81 13.72 -2.46
C LEU A 136 -25.04 14.28 -1.74
N ALA A 137 -26.24 13.75 -2.01
CA ALA A 137 -27.49 14.15 -1.36
C ALA A 137 -27.58 13.74 0.12
N ALA A 138 -26.73 12.82 0.59
CA ALA A 138 -26.70 12.40 1.99
C ALA A 138 -25.78 13.26 2.88
N TYR A 139 -25.06 14.23 2.30
CA TYR A 139 -24.23 15.14 3.08
C TYR A 139 -25.10 16.18 3.83
N THR A 140 -24.70 16.50 5.06
CA THR A 140 -25.25 17.66 5.76
C THR A 140 -24.57 18.92 5.22
N ILE A 141 -25.29 19.69 4.42
CA ILE A 141 -24.78 20.89 3.74
C ILE A 141 -25.24 22.17 4.43
N LEU A 142 -24.40 23.20 4.37
CA LEU A 142 -24.71 24.53 4.93
C LEU A 142 -25.76 25.28 4.11
N ASP A 143 -25.76 25.08 2.79
CA ASP A 143 -26.76 25.60 1.85
C ASP A 143 -27.60 24.43 1.30
N PRO A 144 -28.83 24.20 1.79
CA PRO A 144 -29.71 23.13 1.34
C PRO A 144 -30.07 23.18 -0.16
N GLY A 145 -29.79 24.29 -0.85
CA GLY A 145 -30.03 24.47 -2.28
C GLY A 145 -28.79 24.29 -3.16
N ASP A 146 -27.63 23.91 -2.60
CA ASP A 146 -26.39 23.78 -3.38
C ASP A 146 -26.53 22.67 -4.44
N PRO A 147 -26.57 23.01 -5.74
CA PRO A 147 -26.74 22.03 -6.82
C PRO A 147 -25.59 21.03 -6.90
N ASN A 148 -24.42 21.32 -6.30
CA ASN A 148 -23.29 20.40 -6.28
C ASN A 148 -23.53 19.18 -5.39
N PHE A 149 -24.45 19.29 -4.42
CA PHE A 149 -24.86 18.17 -3.56
C PHE A 149 -26.20 17.57 -3.99
N ALA A 150 -26.80 18.07 -5.08
CA ALA A 150 -28.01 17.53 -5.66
C ALA A 150 -27.70 16.29 -6.52
N GLY A 151 -27.59 15.12 -5.90
CA GLY A 151 -27.52 13.84 -6.62
C GLY A 151 -26.60 12.78 -6.01
N GLU A 152 -26.22 11.82 -6.83
CA GLU A 152 -25.31 10.73 -6.48
C GLU A 152 -24.38 10.46 -7.66
N ILE A 153 -23.07 10.45 -7.42
CA ILE A 153 -22.11 9.90 -8.37
C ILE A 153 -22.24 8.38 -8.26
N LYS A 154 -22.81 7.74 -9.28
CA LYS A 154 -22.99 6.28 -9.31
C LYS A 154 -22.08 5.62 -10.32
N ASN A 155 -21.45 4.53 -9.88
CA ASN A 155 -20.80 3.55 -10.74
C ASN A 155 -19.78 4.15 -11.73
N ALA A 156 -18.98 5.12 -11.28
CA ALA A 156 -17.94 5.71 -12.11
C ALA A 156 -16.83 4.67 -12.33
N PHE A 157 -16.92 3.92 -13.42
CA PHE A 157 -15.93 2.94 -13.85
C PHE A 157 -14.70 3.64 -14.42
N LYS A 158 -13.55 3.38 -13.81
CA LYS A 158 -12.28 4.02 -14.14
C LYS A 158 -11.22 2.95 -14.36
N PRO A 159 -10.87 2.59 -15.61
CA PRO A 159 -9.79 1.67 -15.86
C PRO A 159 -8.45 2.28 -15.43
N ASN A 160 -7.55 1.46 -14.91
CA ASN A 160 -6.21 1.90 -14.53
C ASN A 160 -5.17 0.81 -14.80
N PHE A 161 -3.94 1.25 -14.97
CA PHE A 161 -2.79 0.40 -15.28
C PHE A 161 -1.62 0.78 -14.39
N GLY A 162 -0.75 -0.16 -14.12
CA GLY A 162 0.41 0.08 -13.26
C GLY A 162 1.61 -0.73 -13.67
N VAL A 163 2.76 -0.31 -13.15
CA VAL A 163 4.03 -0.98 -13.37
C VAL A 163 4.78 -1.12 -12.06
N GLY A 164 5.65 -2.12 -11.99
CA GLY A 164 6.52 -2.32 -10.85
C GLY A 164 7.81 -3.04 -11.22
N ALA A 165 8.85 -2.80 -10.45
CA ALA A 165 10.08 -3.56 -10.42
C ALA A 165 10.34 -4.01 -8.99
N PHE A 166 10.81 -5.24 -8.82
CA PHE A 166 11.13 -5.82 -7.52
C PHE A 166 12.41 -6.66 -7.62
N LEU A 167 13.51 -6.09 -7.14
CA LEU A 167 14.81 -6.74 -7.09
C LEU A 167 14.98 -7.38 -5.71
N TYR A 168 15.24 -8.68 -5.66
CA TYR A 168 15.34 -9.41 -4.41
C TYR A 168 16.40 -10.51 -4.45
N SER A 169 16.90 -10.83 -3.27
CA SER A 169 17.79 -11.95 -2.96
C SER A 169 17.23 -12.72 -1.77
N LYS A 170 17.95 -13.73 -1.28
CA LYS A 170 17.56 -14.48 -0.08
C LYS A 170 17.41 -13.61 1.18
N ARG A 171 18.09 -12.46 1.26
CA ARG A 171 18.17 -11.65 2.50
C ARG A 171 17.83 -10.17 2.33
N ALA A 172 17.60 -9.67 1.12
CA ALA A 172 17.28 -8.27 0.91
C ALA A 172 16.42 -8.07 -0.34
N TYR A 173 15.64 -6.99 -0.34
CA TYR A 173 14.86 -6.57 -1.49
C TYR A 173 14.79 -5.04 -1.60
N VAL A 174 14.58 -4.58 -2.82
CA VAL A 174 14.19 -3.20 -3.15
C VAL A 174 13.11 -3.28 -4.22
N GLY A 175 12.05 -2.49 -4.06
CA GLY A 175 10.94 -2.41 -5.00
C GLY A 175 10.60 -0.97 -5.34
N LEU A 176 10.30 -0.73 -6.61
CA LEU A 176 9.79 0.53 -7.12
C LEU A 176 8.50 0.25 -7.88
N SER A 177 7.46 1.03 -7.68
CA SER A 177 6.20 0.82 -8.40
C SER A 177 5.35 2.08 -8.52
N VAL A 178 4.52 2.06 -9.58
CA VAL A 178 3.43 2.99 -9.80
C VAL A 178 2.20 2.14 -10.13
N PRO A 179 1.41 1.71 -9.13
CA PRO A 179 0.26 0.82 -9.31
C PRO A 179 -0.86 1.39 -10.16
N LYS A 180 -0.99 2.72 -10.18
CA LYS A 180 -2.01 3.47 -10.90
C LYS A 180 -1.34 4.60 -11.67
N LEU A 181 -1.22 4.44 -12.98
CA LEU A 181 -0.60 5.38 -13.91
C LEU A 181 -1.58 6.39 -14.48
N VAL A 182 -2.87 6.04 -14.52
CA VAL A 182 -3.92 6.92 -15.03
C VAL A 182 -4.44 7.75 -13.85
N SER A 183 -4.17 9.06 -13.88
CA SER A 183 -4.93 10.01 -13.05
C SER A 183 -6.32 10.12 -13.65
N THR A 184 -7.35 9.90 -12.84
CA THR A 184 -8.73 10.09 -13.28
C THR A 184 -9.31 11.28 -12.55
N THR A 185 -10.21 12.02 -13.19
CA THR A 185 -11.07 13.01 -12.55
C THR A 185 -12.48 12.44 -12.47
N PHE A 186 -13.21 12.79 -11.40
CA PHE A 186 -14.63 12.52 -11.30
C PHE A 186 -15.36 13.76 -11.80
N GLU A 187 -15.82 13.73 -13.05
CA GLU A 187 -16.70 14.75 -13.59
C GLU A 187 -18.14 14.46 -13.12
N ASN A 188 -18.81 15.49 -12.62
CA ASN A 188 -20.25 15.47 -12.39
C ASN A 188 -20.96 15.94 -13.68
N ASP A 189 -22.10 15.35 -14.03
CA ASP A 189 -22.88 15.67 -15.24
C ASP A 189 -23.54 17.07 -15.21
N MET A 190 -23.26 17.88 -14.17
CA MET A 190 -23.69 19.27 -14.04
C MET A 190 -22.44 20.16 -14.10
N GLU A 191 -22.47 21.15 -15.01
CA GLU A 191 -21.36 21.98 -15.48
C GLU A 191 -20.24 22.28 -14.45
N SER A 192 -19.01 21.91 -14.84
CA SER A 192 -17.76 22.60 -14.48
C SER A 192 -17.17 22.43 -13.07
N PHE A 193 -17.33 21.29 -12.40
CA PHE A 193 -16.45 20.90 -11.29
C PHE A 193 -16.01 19.44 -11.36
N SER A 194 -14.71 19.22 -11.58
CA SER A 194 -14.05 17.94 -11.39
C SER A 194 -13.70 17.76 -9.92
N VAL A 195 -14.22 16.73 -9.25
CA VAL A 195 -13.58 16.25 -8.03
C VAL A 195 -12.30 15.54 -8.48
N ASP A 196 -11.15 16.02 -8.01
CA ASP A 196 -9.86 15.37 -8.27
C ASP A 196 -9.99 13.88 -7.97
N GLY A 197 -9.82 13.05 -8.99
CA GLY A 197 -9.86 11.61 -8.79
C GLY A 197 -8.49 11.06 -8.41
N GLU A 198 -8.32 9.75 -8.56
CA GLU A 198 -7.20 9.05 -7.95
C GLU A 198 -5.84 9.64 -8.37
N LEU A 199 -5.06 10.04 -7.36
CA LEU A 199 -3.72 10.56 -7.54
C LEU A 199 -2.73 9.44 -7.91
N ARG A 200 -1.73 9.79 -8.74
CA ARG A 200 -0.65 8.87 -9.09
C ARG A 200 0.34 8.77 -7.95
N HIS A 201 0.41 7.59 -7.35
CA HIS A 201 1.33 7.30 -6.26
C HIS A 201 2.53 6.49 -6.72
N TYR A 202 3.72 7.00 -6.38
CA TYR A 202 5.01 6.35 -6.57
C TYR A 202 5.43 5.73 -5.25
N PHE A 203 5.73 4.44 -5.28
CA PHE A 203 6.14 3.67 -4.11
C PHE A 203 7.57 3.21 -4.24
N LEU A 204 8.37 3.44 -3.21
CA LEU A 204 9.69 2.86 -3.03
C LEU A 204 9.68 2.07 -1.73
N ILE A 205 10.05 0.79 -1.81
CA ILE A 205 10.15 -0.09 -0.65
C ILE A 205 11.52 -0.75 -0.61
N ALA A 206 12.01 -1.03 0.60
CA ALA A 206 13.22 -1.82 0.78
C ALA A 206 13.12 -2.61 2.08
N GLY A 207 13.90 -3.69 2.17
CA GLY A 207 14.03 -4.44 3.41
C GLY A 207 15.18 -5.42 3.37
N ALA A 208 15.64 -5.79 4.56
CA ALA A 208 16.71 -6.76 4.72
C ALA A 208 16.38 -7.71 5.88
N VAL A 209 17.05 -8.86 5.95
CA VAL A 209 16.91 -9.85 7.02
C VAL A 209 18.28 -10.12 7.62
N PHE A 210 18.37 -9.97 8.93
CA PHE A 210 19.58 -10.19 9.74
C PHE A 210 19.31 -11.30 10.75
N ASP A 211 20.17 -12.30 10.82
CA ASP A 211 20.09 -13.33 11.85
C ASP A 211 20.68 -12.76 13.16
N MET A 212 19.88 -12.74 14.23
CA MET A 212 20.26 -12.25 15.57
C MET A 212 20.39 -13.43 16.56
N GLY A 213 21.00 -14.51 16.09
CA GLY A 213 21.10 -15.80 16.79
C GLY A 213 20.34 -16.91 16.08
N GLU A 214 20.22 -18.07 16.72
CA GLU A 214 19.63 -19.27 16.09
C GLU A 214 18.12 -19.17 15.89
N ASN A 215 17.43 -18.44 16.77
CA ASN A 215 15.97 -18.44 16.86
C ASN A 215 15.34 -17.07 16.62
N VAL A 216 16.13 -16.04 16.29
CA VAL A 216 15.62 -14.68 16.10
C VAL A 216 16.20 -14.10 14.83
N LYS A 217 15.32 -13.60 13.94
CA LYS A 217 15.72 -12.84 12.75
C LYS A 217 15.11 -11.44 12.84
N PHE A 218 15.90 -10.42 12.54
CA PHE A 218 15.44 -9.05 12.47
C PHE A 218 15.25 -8.62 11.02
N LYS A 219 14.09 -8.07 10.71
CA LYS A 219 13.66 -7.60 9.40
C LYS A 219 13.27 -6.12 9.47
N PRO A 220 14.22 -5.20 9.30
CA PRO A 220 13.90 -3.80 9.05
C PRO A 220 13.36 -3.63 7.63
N THR A 221 12.34 -2.80 7.49
CA THR A 221 11.72 -2.45 6.21
C THR A 221 11.44 -0.97 6.16
N MET A 222 11.55 -0.41 4.96
CA MET A 222 11.31 0.98 4.64
C MET A 222 10.24 1.05 3.56
N PHE A 223 9.34 2.01 3.69
CA PHE A 223 8.34 2.34 2.67
C PHE A 223 8.27 3.85 2.49
N THR A 224 8.20 4.26 1.23
CA THR A 224 8.07 5.65 0.84
C THR A 224 6.95 5.76 -0.18
N LYS A 225 6.04 6.72 0.03
CA LYS A 225 4.97 7.06 -0.90
C LYS A 225 5.11 8.54 -1.29
N ALA A 226 5.16 8.80 -2.59
CA ALA A 226 5.20 10.14 -3.15
C ALA A 226 4.07 10.33 -4.17
N SER A 227 3.56 11.55 -4.29
CA SER A 227 2.65 11.96 -5.35
C SER A 227 3.18 13.27 -5.93
N PHE A 228 3.31 13.34 -7.26
CA PHE A 228 3.80 14.53 -7.95
C PHE A 228 2.64 15.12 -8.75
N THR A 229 1.85 15.98 -8.12
CA THR A 229 0.80 16.77 -8.79
C THR A 229 1.25 18.23 -8.86
N SER A 230 0.95 18.88 -9.98
CA SER A 230 1.38 20.24 -10.31
C SER A 230 0.80 21.34 -9.42
N GLU A 231 -0.25 21.06 -8.65
CA GLU A 231 -1.01 22.11 -7.96
C GLU A 231 -0.80 22.16 -6.44
N THR A 232 -0.37 21.08 -5.78
CA THR A 232 0.09 21.11 -4.39
C THR A 232 0.96 19.88 -4.13
N GLY A 233 2.16 20.10 -3.55
CA GLY A 233 3.06 19.01 -3.18
C GLY A 233 2.43 18.15 -2.09
N THR A 234 1.86 17.00 -2.46
CA THR A 234 1.42 16.00 -1.48
C THR A 234 2.63 15.62 -0.61
N PRO A 235 2.51 15.63 0.72
CA PRO A 235 3.65 15.37 1.59
C PRO A 235 4.24 14.00 1.30
N LEU A 236 5.56 13.97 1.06
CA LEU A 236 6.34 12.73 1.00
C LEU A 236 6.12 11.95 2.29
N GLN A 237 5.65 10.72 2.18
CA GLN A 237 5.41 9.87 3.33
C GLN A 237 6.50 8.82 3.42
N PHE A 238 6.99 8.62 4.64
CA PHE A 238 8.07 7.71 4.95
C PHE A 238 7.72 6.87 6.18
N ASP A 239 7.88 5.56 6.04
CA ASP A 239 7.60 4.55 7.05
C ASP A 239 8.86 3.72 7.29
N LEU A 240 9.21 3.54 8.55
CA LEU A 240 10.22 2.60 9.01
C LEU A 240 9.57 1.57 9.91
N THR A 241 9.74 0.28 9.60
CA THR A 241 9.24 -0.82 10.44
C THR A 241 10.37 -1.76 10.81
N GLY A 242 10.52 -2.08 12.08
CA GLY A 242 11.39 -3.16 12.55
C GLY A 242 10.55 -4.36 12.99
N ASN A 243 10.77 -5.53 12.40
CA ASN A 243 10.09 -6.77 12.77
C ASN A 243 11.10 -7.83 13.23
N PHE A 244 10.75 -8.62 14.24
CA PHE A 244 11.52 -9.75 14.74
C PHE A 244 10.73 -11.04 14.48
N LEU A 245 11.32 -11.98 13.75
CA LEU A 245 10.82 -13.33 13.57
C LEU A 245 11.46 -14.25 14.62
N ILE A 246 10.63 -14.74 15.54
CA ILE A 246 11.03 -15.59 16.64
C ILE A 246 10.62 -17.03 16.34
N LYS A 247 11.60 -17.95 16.40
CA LYS A 247 11.47 -19.39 16.16
C LYS A 247 10.74 -19.75 14.86
N GLU A 248 10.85 -18.90 13.85
CA GLU A 248 10.14 -19.01 12.57
C GLU A 248 8.60 -19.11 12.69
N LYS A 249 8.04 -18.71 13.83
CA LYS A 249 6.62 -18.86 14.15
C LYS A 249 5.93 -17.55 14.49
N PHE A 250 6.66 -16.57 15.02
CA PHE A 250 6.04 -15.37 15.55
C PHE A 250 6.77 -14.12 15.09
N TRP A 251 6.03 -13.18 14.51
CA TRP A 251 6.51 -11.84 14.20
C TRP A 251 6.05 -10.88 15.29
N LEU A 252 7.00 -10.09 15.80
CA LEU A 252 6.74 -8.90 16.60
C LEU A 252 7.41 -7.71 15.96
N GLY A 253 6.69 -6.61 15.79
CA GLY A 253 7.28 -5.43 15.19
C GLY A 253 6.70 -4.13 15.70
N ALA A 254 7.43 -3.07 15.40
CA ALA A 254 7.00 -1.70 15.61
C ALA A 254 7.23 -0.90 14.33
N MET A 255 6.30 0.00 14.04
CA MET A 255 6.30 0.85 12.86
C MET A 255 6.30 2.31 13.32
N TYR A 256 7.08 3.13 12.63
CA TYR A 256 7.05 4.58 12.74
C TYR A 256 6.84 5.18 11.36
N ARG A 257 5.81 6.02 11.25
CA ARG A 257 5.43 6.73 10.04
C ARG A 257 5.57 8.21 10.29
N THR A 258 6.52 8.82 9.58
CA THR A 258 6.89 10.23 9.76
C THR A 258 5.66 11.12 9.60
N GLY A 259 5.41 11.97 10.62
CA GLY A 259 4.33 12.96 10.59
C GLY A 259 2.91 12.40 10.65
N SER A 260 2.72 11.12 10.97
CA SER A 260 1.38 10.51 10.99
C SER A 260 1.12 9.58 12.17
N SER A 261 1.95 8.56 12.40
CA SER A 261 1.61 7.51 13.37
C SER A 261 2.81 6.68 13.83
N TYR A 262 2.68 6.01 14.95
CA TYR A 262 3.49 4.85 15.32
C TYR A 262 2.57 3.67 15.61
N GLY A 263 3.06 2.45 15.47
CA GLY A 263 2.23 1.26 15.65
C GLY A 263 3.00 0.02 16.02
N PHE A 264 2.23 -1.01 16.38
CA PHE A 264 2.72 -2.32 16.78
C PHE A 264 2.12 -3.40 15.90
N ILE A 265 2.91 -4.44 15.65
CA ILE A 265 2.59 -5.55 14.76
C ILE A 265 2.83 -6.84 15.54
N ALA A 266 1.86 -7.74 15.51
CA ALA A 266 2.03 -9.12 15.96
C ALA A 266 1.45 -10.07 14.91
N GLN A 267 2.17 -11.12 14.55
CA GLN A 267 1.66 -12.14 13.63
C GLN A 267 2.14 -13.53 14.02
N TRP A 268 1.23 -14.51 14.00
CA TRP A 268 1.53 -15.91 14.21
C TRP A 268 1.53 -16.68 12.89
N ILE A 269 2.46 -17.61 12.74
CA ILE A 269 2.59 -18.52 11.60
C ILE A 269 2.32 -19.95 12.07
N PHE A 270 1.25 -20.56 11.57
CA PHE A 270 0.86 -21.94 11.81
C PHE A 270 1.29 -22.82 10.64
N ASP A 271 2.04 -23.89 10.95
CA ASP A 271 2.52 -24.90 10.01
C ASP A 271 3.22 -24.34 8.75
N GLN A 272 3.85 -23.16 8.90
CA GLN A 272 4.48 -22.42 7.80
C GLN A 272 3.54 -22.13 6.61
N LYS A 273 2.21 -22.19 6.80
CA LYS A 273 1.22 -21.99 5.73
C LYS A 273 0.22 -20.91 6.06
N LEU A 274 -0.41 -21.00 7.23
CA LEU A 274 -1.42 -20.06 7.70
C LEU A 274 -0.75 -18.97 8.54
N ARG A 275 -1.04 -17.71 8.27
CA ARG A 275 -0.58 -16.58 9.07
C ARG A 275 -1.77 -15.78 9.54
N VAL A 276 -1.76 -15.39 10.81
CA VAL A 276 -2.78 -14.50 11.39
C VAL A 276 -2.04 -13.35 12.04
N GLY A 277 -2.32 -12.14 11.57
CA GLY A 277 -1.66 -10.91 11.99
C GLY A 277 -2.66 -9.91 12.55
N TYR A 278 -2.17 -9.10 13.49
CA TYR A 278 -2.86 -7.95 14.02
C TYR A 278 -1.89 -6.77 14.12
N ALA A 279 -2.36 -5.60 13.72
CA ALA A 279 -1.63 -4.36 13.87
C ALA A 279 -2.52 -3.27 14.46
N ILE A 280 -1.87 -2.37 15.19
CA ILE A 280 -2.50 -1.18 15.73
C ILE A 280 -1.59 0.02 15.53
N ASP A 281 -2.13 1.09 14.93
CA ASP A 281 -1.46 2.38 14.75
C ASP A 281 -2.13 3.46 15.58
N PHE A 282 -1.32 4.25 16.28
CA PHE A 282 -1.72 5.44 17.02
C PHE A 282 -1.31 6.69 16.24
N THR A 283 -2.29 7.51 15.89
CA THR A 283 -2.06 8.77 15.18
C THR A 283 -1.36 9.78 16.09
N THR A 284 -0.32 10.45 15.59
CA THR A 284 0.45 11.47 16.32
C THR A 284 -0.09 12.88 16.15
N ASN A 285 -1.00 13.08 15.20
CA ASN A 285 -1.55 14.39 14.85
C ASN A 285 -2.77 14.73 15.71
N ASN A 286 -3.35 15.93 15.53
CA ASN A 286 -4.46 16.46 16.34
C ASN A 286 -5.70 15.54 16.41
N MET A 287 -5.84 14.60 15.47
CA MET A 287 -6.88 13.55 15.49
C MET A 287 -6.71 12.53 16.62
N LYS A 288 -5.57 12.49 17.33
CA LYS A 288 -5.31 11.59 18.46
C LYS A 288 -6.38 11.69 19.56
N HIS A 289 -6.95 12.88 19.78
CA HIS A 289 -7.94 13.10 20.86
C HIS A 289 -9.34 12.55 20.54
N TYR A 290 -9.60 12.19 19.28
CA TYR A 290 -10.93 11.81 18.79
C TYR A 290 -10.97 10.42 18.16
N SER A 291 -9.89 9.65 18.29
CA SER A 291 -9.70 8.37 17.61
C SER A 291 -9.02 7.37 18.56
N ASN A 292 -9.54 6.14 18.60
CA ASN A 292 -8.93 5.03 19.37
C ASN A 292 -7.83 4.31 18.57
N GLY A 293 -7.27 4.96 17.55
CA GLY A 293 -6.24 4.39 16.69
C GLY A 293 -6.81 3.72 15.45
N THR A 294 -5.96 2.98 14.76
CA THR A 294 -6.30 2.21 13.56
C THR A 294 -5.95 0.76 13.79
N HIS A 295 -6.90 -0.13 13.53
CA HIS A 295 -6.73 -1.56 13.74
C HIS A 295 -6.71 -2.30 12.41
N GLU A 296 -5.76 -3.22 12.25
CA GLU A 296 -5.67 -4.11 11.11
C GLU A 296 -5.68 -5.57 11.56
N VAL A 297 -6.49 -6.38 10.89
CA VAL A 297 -6.47 -7.83 11.00
C VAL A 297 -6.09 -8.40 9.65
N MET A 298 -5.10 -9.28 9.64
CA MET A 298 -4.62 -9.95 8.42
C MET A 298 -4.68 -11.46 8.59
N ILE A 299 -5.12 -12.15 7.54
CA ILE A 299 -5.01 -13.60 7.43
C ILE A 299 -4.37 -13.91 6.08
N SER A 300 -3.41 -14.82 6.05
CA SER A 300 -2.89 -15.34 4.80
C SER A 300 -2.66 -16.85 4.83
N TYR A 301 -2.72 -17.46 3.65
CA TYR A 301 -2.54 -18.90 3.49
C TYR A 301 -1.67 -19.20 2.26
N GLU A 302 -0.64 -20.02 2.46
CA GLU A 302 0.24 -20.54 1.41
C GLU A 302 -0.15 -21.98 1.05
N LEU A 303 -0.66 -22.18 -0.16
CA LEU A 303 -0.87 -23.49 -0.74
C LEU A 303 0.40 -23.92 -1.50
N ARG A 304 1.22 -24.73 -0.83
CA ARG A 304 2.46 -25.31 -1.40
C ARG A 304 2.14 -26.62 -2.11
N PHE A 305 2.33 -26.66 -3.42
CA PHE A 305 2.34 -27.92 -4.16
C PHE A 305 3.68 -28.62 -3.93
N LYS A 306 3.66 -29.93 -3.61
CA LYS A 306 4.89 -30.73 -3.64
C LYS A 306 5.34 -30.79 -5.10
N LYS A 307 6.59 -30.37 -5.36
CA LYS A 307 7.24 -30.55 -6.65
C LYS A 307 7.37 -32.06 -6.86
N GLU A 308 6.53 -32.66 -7.71
CA GLU A 308 6.96 -33.90 -8.35
C GLU A 308 8.12 -33.50 -9.25
N GLU A 309 9.34 -33.85 -8.84
CA GLU A 309 10.45 -33.91 -9.77
C GLU A 309 10.04 -34.90 -10.86
N VAL A 310 9.49 -34.40 -11.96
CA VAL A 310 9.38 -35.18 -13.18
C VAL A 310 10.82 -35.35 -13.66
N VAL A 311 11.47 -36.40 -13.16
CA VAL A 311 12.66 -36.97 -13.77
C VAL A 311 12.21 -37.41 -15.15
N SER A 312 12.37 -36.54 -16.14
CA SER A 312 12.24 -36.93 -17.54
C SER A 312 13.22 -38.08 -17.76
N PRO A 313 12.77 -39.32 -18.04
CA PRO A 313 13.68 -40.34 -18.54
C PRO A 313 14.09 -39.83 -19.92
N ARG A 314 15.32 -39.35 -20.05
CA ARG A 314 15.92 -39.15 -21.36
C ARG A 314 16.09 -40.54 -21.98
N TYR A 315 15.14 -40.91 -22.81
CA TYR A 315 15.40 -41.82 -23.91
C TYR A 315 15.36 -40.99 -25.20
N PHE A 316 16.32 -41.30 -26.08
CA PHE A 316 16.65 -40.75 -27.40
C PHE A 316 17.28 -39.35 -27.41
#